data_AF-A0A968WQQ4-F1
#
_entry.id   AF-A0A968WQQ4-F1
#
_cell.length_a   1.000
_cell.length_b   1.000
_cell.length_c   1.000
_cell.angle_alpha   90.00
_cell.angle_beta   90.00
_cell.angle_gamma   90.00
#
_symmetry.space_group_name_H-M   'P 1'
#
loop_
_entity.id
_entity.type
_entity.pdbx_description
1 polymer ?
#
loop_
_entity_poly.entity_id
_entity_poly.type
_entity_poly.pdbx_seq_one_letter_code
_entity_poly.pdbx_strand_id
1 'polypeptide(L)'
;MQVRRPVHLALMALFGVALAGTALAQGTKSPPPQPPQSWNQTVTKEADAAGQEFSAKQIDLIQKVTAYFNQMGDMKGNFVQTSADNKRLRGKFYIKRPGQFRFEYNLPSRQIVVSDGKYLVIQDFDLKTDNRWGLDQTPFRVLLRKDVDLLKDARILEASETEDRFVLALQDKSPDTPGSIKLFIQKKPMVELKEWITTDSQGLDTRVELHDFGKADNLDPKLFVPSWMALQQ
;
A
#
# COMPACT_ATOMS: atom_id res chain seq x y z
N MET A 1 35.62 18.56 -0.19
CA MET A 1 34.84 17.57 -0.95
C MET A 1 33.57 17.26 -0.18
N GLN A 2 32.42 17.79 -0.60
CA GLN A 2 31.14 17.44 0.00
C GLN A 2 30.63 16.14 -0.61
N VAL A 3 30.44 15.12 0.24
CA VAL A 3 29.78 13.87 -0.11
C VAL A 3 28.31 14.19 -0.34
N ARG A 4 27.88 14.24 -1.60
CA ARG A 4 26.47 14.30 -1.96
C ARG A 4 25.81 13.00 -1.51
N ARG A 5 25.03 13.05 -0.43
CA ARG A 5 24.15 11.95 -0.04
C ARG A 5 23.10 11.76 -1.14
N PRO A 6 22.84 10.54 -1.63
CA PRO A 6 21.74 10.31 -2.55
C PRO A 6 20.43 10.58 -1.81
N VAL A 7 19.63 11.48 -2.36
CA VAL A 7 18.26 11.76 -1.95
C VAL A 7 17.41 10.59 -2.44
N HIS A 8 16.93 9.75 -1.53
CA HIS A 8 15.98 8.67 -1.84
C HIS A 8 14.58 9.27 -1.99
N LEU A 9 14.05 9.37 -3.22
CA LEU A 9 12.70 9.85 -3.49
C LEU A 9 11.91 8.84 -4.36
N ALA A 10 10.68 8.58 -3.89
CA ALA A 10 9.48 8.08 -4.59
C ALA A 10 9.49 6.62 -5.12
N LEU A 11 8.73 5.74 -4.43
CA LEU A 11 8.77 4.27 -4.54
C LEU A 11 7.36 3.67 -4.49
N MET A 12 6.55 3.92 -5.51
CA MET A 12 5.14 4.17 -5.23
C MET A 12 4.30 3.95 -6.51
N ALA A 13 3.30 3.06 -6.48
CA ALA A 13 2.23 3.00 -7.50
C ALA A 13 1.03 2.12 -7.06
N LEU A 14 1.24 1.05 -6.28
CA LEU A 14 0.12 0.32 -5.65
C LEU A 14 -0.07 0.59 -4.18
N PHE A 15 0.96 1.14 -3.59
CA PHE A 15 1.00 1.54 -2.20
C PHE A 15 1.45 3.01 -2.06
N GLY A 16 1.27 3.86 -3.10
CA GLY A 16 1.30 5.32 -2.91
C GLY A 16 1.90 6.25 -3.97
N VAL A 17 1.78 6.10 -5.30
CA VAL A 17 2.04 7.25 -6.22
C VAL A 17 1.03 7.29 -7.34
N ALA A 18 0.51 8.49 -7.48
CA ALA A 18 -0.17 9.01 -8.65
C ALA A 18 0.86 9.29 -9.75
N LEU A 19 0.71 8.69 -10.91
CA LEU A 19 1.40 9.17 -12.11
C LEU A 19 0.99 10.63 -12.36
N ALA A 20 1.92 11.55 -12.15
CA ALA A 20 1.80 12.93 -12.59
C ALA A 20 1.82 12.96 -14.12
N GLY A 21 0.64 13.01 -14.74
CA GLY A 21 0.53 13.36 -16.15
C GLY A 21 1.03 14.78 -16.38
N THR A 22 2.01 14.96 -17.23
CA THR A 22 2.46 16.26 -17.72
C THR A 22 1.33 16.95 -18.49
N ALA A 23 0.80 18.03 -17.94
CA ALA A 23 0.02 19.02 -18.69
C ALA A 23 0.70 20.39 -18.54
N LEU A 24 1.11 20.97 -19.67
CA LEU A 24 1.66 22.32 -19.75
C LEU A 24 0.53 23.36 -19.66
N ALA A 25 0.78 24.36 -18.79
CA ALA A 25 0.32 25.76 -18.84
C ALA A 25 -1.20 26.07 -18.78
N GLN A 26 -1.66 26.75 -17.72
CA GLN A 26 -1.75 28.23 -17.64
C GLN A 26 -2.26 28.64 -16.25
N GLY A 27 -1.74 29.76 -15.74
CA GLY A 27 -1.88 30.15 -14.35
C GLY A 27 -3.25 30.74 -13.98
N THR A 28 -3.77 30.29 -12.84
CA THR A 28 -4.51 31.11 -11.88
C THR A 28 -4.11 30.65 -10.49
N LYS A 29 -3.61 31.57 -9.65
CA LYS A 29 -3.30 31.30 -8.24
C LYS A 29 -4.62 31.01 -7.51
N SER A 30 -4.89 29.75 -7.19
CA SER A 30 -5.89 29.37 -6.19
C SER A 30 -5.18 29.12 -4.86
N PRO A 31 -5.70 29.60 -3.71
CA PRO A 31 -5.11 29.31 -2.42
C PRO A 31 -5.21 27.80 -2.11
N PRO A 32 -4.27 27.25 -1.34
CA PRO A 32 -4.26 25.83 -1.00
C PRO A 32 -5.56 25.44 -0.26
N PRO A 33 -6.14 24.25 -0.53
CA PRO A 33 -7.27 23.75 0.23
C PRO A 33 -6.87 23.53 1.68
N GLN A 34 -7.63 24.13 2.61
CA GLN A 34 -7.46 23.90 4.04
C GLN A 34 -7.91 22.48 4.40
N PRO A 35 -7.14 21.74 5.20
CA PRO A 35 -7.55 20.43 5.70
C PRO A 35 -8.82 20.57 6.57
N PRO A 36 -9.74 19.59 6.57
CA PRO A 36 -10.88 19.60 7.48
C PRO A 36 -10.39 19.67 8.93
N GLN A 37 -10.75 20.75 9.62
CA GLN A 37 -10.49 20.92 11.04
C GLN A 37 -11.47 20.06 11.85
N SER A 38 -11.05 18.87 12.27
CA SER A 38 -11.59 18.18 13.44
C SER A 38 -10.72 16.96 13.82
N TRP A 39 -9.50 17.25 14.28
CA TRP A 39 -8.71 16.31 15.12
C TRP A 39 -8.21 17.04 16.36
N ASN A 40 -9.10 17.74 17.05
CA ASN A 40 -8.84 18.23 18.39
C ASN A 40 -9.48 17.29 19.39
N GLN A 41 -8.70 16.32 19.86
CA GLN A 41 -8.75 15.83 21.24
C GLN A 41 -7.34 15.37 21.63
N THR A 42 -6.62 16.31 22.22
CA THR A 42 -5.52 16.17 23.19
C THR A 42 -4.51 15.05 22.95
N VAL A 43 -3.46 15.33 22.17
CA VAL A 43 -2.16 14.65 22.34
C VAL A 43 -1.28 15.57 23.18
N THR A 44 -1.38 15.42 24.50
CA THR A 44 -0.37 15.94 25.42
C THR A 44 0.96 15.24 25.13
N LYS A 45 1.90 16.02 24.61
CA LYS A 45 3.34 16.08 24.95
C LYS A 45 4.09 14.75 25.14
N GLU A 46 4.96 14.47 24.16
CA GLU A 46 6.23 13.73 24.25
C GLU A 46 6.36 12.61 25.29
N ALA A 47 6.34 11.37 24.80
CA ALA A 47 7.12 10.27 25.38
C ALA A 47 7.79 9.50 24.25
N ASP A 48 9.07 9.79 24.04
CA ASP A 48 9.99 8.86 23.40
C ASP A 48 9.96 7.51 24.15
N ALA A 49 9.94 6.42 23.38
CA ALA A 49 10.27 5.05 23.81
C ALA A 49 9.48 4.43 24.98
N ALA A 50 8.15 4.60 25.03
CA ALA A 50 7.27 3.73 25.81
C ALA A 50 6.54 2.75 24.87
N GLY A 51 6.61 1.45 25.16
CA GLY A 51 5.86 0.43 24.44
C GLY A 51 4.39 0.82 24.39
N GLN A 52 3.82 0.89 23.18
CA GLN A 52 2.42 1.23 23.00
C GLN A 52 1.57 0.20 23.75
N GLU A 53 0.91 0.63 24.82
CA GLU A 53 0.00 -0.23 25.57
C GLU A 53 -1.32 -0.34 24.79
N PHE A 54 -1.64 -1.56 24.36
CA PHE A 54 -2.89 -1.88 23.69
C PHE A 54 -3.85 -2.51 24.69
N SER A 55 -5.13 -2.13 24.63
CA SER A 55 -6.17 -2.86 25.35
C SER A 55 -6.26 -4.31 24.85
N ALA A 56 -6.79 -5.21 25.68
CA ALA A 56 -7.00 -6.61 25.29
C ALA A 56 -7.81 -6.76 23.99
N LYS A 57 -8.80 -5.88 23.76
CA LYS A 57 -9.59 -5.86 22.53
C LYS A 57 -8.76 -5.46 21.30
N GLN A 58 -7.88 -4.48 21.45
CA GLN A 58 -6.98 -4.06 20.35
C GLN A 58 -5.96 -5.16 20.03
N ILE A 59 -5.41 -5.84 21.04
CA ILE A 59 -4.51 -6.98 20.85
C ILE A 59 -5.22 -8.09 20.07
N ASP A 60 -6.43 -8.47 20.48
CA ASP A 60 -7.23 -9.49 19.80
C ASP A 60 -7.53 -9.11 18.34
N LEU A 61 -7.89 -7.84 18.06
CA LEU A 61 -8.05 -7.33 16.69
C LEU A 61 -6.76 -7.49 15.88
N ILE A 62 -5.64 -7.01 16.40
CA ILE A 62 -4.35 -7.05 15.70
C ILE A 62 -3.95 -8.50 15.40
N GLN A 63 -4.20 -9.41 16.35
CA GLN A 63 -3.97 -10.85 16.16
C GLN A 63 -4.89 -11.45 15.09
N LYS A 64 -6.17 -11.07 15.03
CA LYS A 64 -7.09 -11.51 13.96
C LYS A 64 -6.63 -11.04 12.59
N VAL A 65 -6.18 -9.78 12.46
CA VAL A 65 -5.63 -9.25 11.20
C VAL A 65 -4.32 -9.96 10.84
N THR A 66 -3.44 -10.19 11.82
CA THR A 66 -2.20 -10.96 11.62
C THR A 66 -2.49 -12.37 11.12
N ALA A 67 -3.43 -13.07 11.76
CA ALA A 67 -3.87 -14.40 11.35
C ALA A 67 -4.44 -14.40 9.93
N TYR A 68 -5.24 -13.39 9.56
CA TYR A 68 -5.76 -13.23 8.20
C TYR A 68 -4.62 -13.18 7.17
N PHE A 69 -3.60 -12.33 7.34
CA PHE A 69 -2.50 -12.24 6.38
C PHE A 69 -1.62 -13.51 6.33
N ASN A 70 -1.49 -14.23 7.45
CA ASN A 70 -0.75 -15.49 7.51
C ASN A 70 -1.52 -16.66 6.86
N GLN A 71 -2.84 -16.65 6.91
CA GLN A 71 -3.71 -17.68 6.32
C GLN A 71 -4.17 -17.35 4.90
N MET A 72 -3.98 -16.10 4.46
CA MET A 72 -4.31 -15.64 3.13
C MET A 72 -3.60 -16.52 2.10
N GLY A 73 -4.37 -17.22 1.27
CA GLY A 73 -3.86 -18.01 0.16
C GLY A 73 -3.68 -17.18 -1.10
N ASP A 74 -3.44 -17.87 -2.20
CA ASP A 74 -3.42 -17.29 -3.53
C ASP A 74 -4.81 -16.75 -3.89
N MET A 75 -4.87 -15.55 -4.45
CA MET A 75 -6.14 -14.90 -4.80
C MET A 75 -6.03 -14.06 -6.06
N LYS A 76 -7.18 -13.82 -6.68
CA LYS A 76 -7.32 -12.92 -7.82
C LYS A 76 -8.66 -12.21 -7.76
N GLY A 77 -8.74 -11.04 -8.37
CA GLY A 77 -9.99 -10.30 -8.52
C GLY A 77 -9.77 -8.96 -9.19
N ASN A 78 -10.68 -8.02 -8.92
CA ASN A 78 -10.65 -6.67 -9.48
C ASN A 78 -10.26 -5.66 -8.40
N PHE A 79 -9.70 -4.53 -8.83
CA PHE A 79 -9.46 -3.40 -7.93
C PHE A 79 -9.88 -2.08 -8.56
N VAL A 80 -10.14 -1.10 -7.69
CA VAL A 80 -10.26 0.31 -8.05
C VAL A 80 -9.26 1.08 -7.20
N GLN A 81 -8.35 1.78 -7.87
CA GLN A 81 -7.48 2.74 -7.22
C GLN A 81 -8.07 4.13 -7.36
N THR A 82 -8.04 4.90 -6.27
CA THR A 82 -8.31 6.34 -6.27
C THR A 82 -7.06 7.06 -5.77
N SER A 83 -6.46 7.89 -6.62
CA SER A 83 -5.28 8.69 -6.29
C SER A 83 -5.65 9.98 -5.55
N ALA A 84 -4.66 10.68 -4.99
CA ALA A 84 -4.85 11.93 -4.24
C ALA A 84 -5.53 13.05 -5.05
N ASP A 85 -5.43 13.00 -6.38
CA ASP A 85 -6.12 13.90 -7.31
C ASP A 85 -7.55 13.43 -7.68
N ASN A 86 -8.08 12.44 -6.95
CA ASN A 86 -9.36 11.77 -7.18
C ASN A 86 -9.49 11.05 -8.52
N LYS A 87 -8.39 10.85 -9.27
CA LYS A 87 -8.43 10.00 -10.46
C LYS A 87 -8.64 8.56 -10.07
N ARG A 88 -9.54 7.89 -10.79
CA ARG A 88 -9.89 6.49 -10.57
C ARG A 88 -9.33 5.63 -11.70
N LEU A 89 -8.55 4.64 -11.33
CA LEU A 89 -8.08 3.59 -12.22
C LEU A 89 -8.63 2.25 -11.76
N ARG A 90 -8.84 1.34 -12.71
CA ARG A 90 -9.37 0.00 -12.43
C ARG A 90 -8.45 -1.04 -13.03
N GLY A 91 -8.49 -2.24 -12.49
CA GLY A 91 -7.69 -3.31 -13.03
C GLY A 91 -7.99 -4.65 -12.40
N LYS A 92 -7.13 -5.60 -12.70
CA LYS A 92 -7.13 -6.94 -12.13
C LYS A 92 -5.92 -7.11 -11.24
N PHE A 93 -6.08 -7.86 -10.17
CA PHE A 93 -4.96 -8.22 -9.31
C PHE A 93 -4.84 -9.73 -9.16
N TYR A 94 -3.62 -10.15 -8.88
CA TYR A 94 -3.22 -11.51 -8.55
C TYR A 94 -2.27 -11.43 -7.37
N ILE A 95 -2.46 -12.28 -6.37
CA ILE A 95 -1.59 -12.38 -5.20
C ILE A 95 -1.22 -13.84 -5.04
N LYS A 96 0.07 -14.10 -4.84
CA LYS A 96 0.62 -15.40 -4.49
C LYS A 96 1.54 -15.24 -3.29
N ARG A 97 1.25 -15.93 -2.21
CA ARG A 97 2.01 -15.76 -0.95
C ARG A 97 3.28 -16.62 -0.97
N PRO A 98 4.40 -16.14 -0.39
CA PRO A 98 4.60 -14.81 0.19
C PRO A 98 5.12 -13.77 -0.83
N GLY A 99 4.75 -12.51 -0.63
CA GLY A 99 5.36 -11.35 -1.31
C GLY A 99 5.12 -11.20 -2.82
N GLN A 100 4.56 -12.18 -3.53
CA GLN A 100 4.32 -12.09 -4.96
C GLN A 100 2.94 -11.51 -5.24
N PHE A 101 2.89 -10.50 -6.09
CA PHE A 101 1.63 -9.92 -6.52
C PHE A 101 1.77 -9.28 -7.89
N ARG A 102 0.65 -9.05 -8.55
CA ARG A 102 0.57 -8.37 -9.83
C ARG A 102 -0.73 -7.60 -9.88
N PHE A 103 -0.67 -6.32 -10.21
CA PHE A 103 -1.82 -5.49 -10.52
C PHE A 103 -1.65 -4.98 -11.95
N GLU A 104 -2.63 -5.29 -12.78
CA GLU A 104 -2.67 -4.89 -14.17
C GLU A 104 -3.80 -3.87 -14.33
N TYR A 105 -3.45 -2.67 -14.77
CA TYR A 105 -4.40 -1.60 -14.99
C TYR A 105 -5.13 -1.83 -16.32
N ASN A 106 -6.42 -1.50 -16.35
CA ASN A 106 -7.22 -1.53 -17.56
C ASN A 106 -6.93 -0.29 -18.41
N LEU A 107 -7.16 -0.42 -19.72
CA LEU A 107 -7.10 0.70 -20.65
C LEU A 107 -7.95 1.90 -20.17
N PRO A 108 -7.49 3.14 -20.42
CA PRO A 108 -6.37 3.50 -21.29
C PRO A 108 -4.98 3.40 -20.63
N SER A 109 -4.89 3.19 -19.31
CA SER A 109 -3.60 3.07 -18.63
C SER A 109 -2.98 1.71 -18.94
N ARG A 110 -1.78 1.72 -19.52
CA ARG A 110 -1.00 0.51 -19.73
C ARG A 110 0.06 0.36 -18.63
N GLN A 111 -0.38 0.43 -17.38
CA GLN A 111 0.50 0.24 -16.23
C GLN A 111 0.38 -1.19 -15.69
N ILE A 112 1.52 -1.76 -15.29
CA ILE A 112 1.61 -3.01 -14.54
C ILE A 112 2.48 -2.76 -13.32
N VAL A 113 2.00 -3.20 -12.16
CA VAL A 113 2.81 -3.21 -10.95
C VAL A 113 2.91 -4.64 -10.46
N VAL A 114 4.12 -5.15 -10.38
CA VAL A 114 4.40 -6.57 -10.15
C VAL A 114 5.52 -6.75 -9.13
N SER A 115 5.37 -7.74 -8.28
CA SER A 115 6.43 -8.20 -7.40
C SER A 115 6.65 -9.70 -7.55
N ASP A 116 7.93 -10.07 -7.62
CA ASP A 116 8.40 -11.45 -7.62
C ASP A 116 8.70 -11.97 -6.20
N GLY A 117 8.39 -11.18 -5.16
CA GLY A 117 8.69 -11.47 -3.76
C GLY A 117 10.06 -10.96 -3.28
N LYS A 118 10.92 -10.49 -4.17
CA LYS A 118 12.21 -9.85 -3.86
C LYS A 118 12.23 -8.39 -4.29
N TYR A 119 11.70 -8.10 -5.46
CA TYR A 119 11.63 -6.77 -6.05
C TYR A 119 10.18 -6.38 -6.31
N LEU A 120 9.92 -5.08 -6.18
CA LEU A 120 8.74 -4.42 -6.72
C LEU A 120 9.14 -3.73 -8.02
N VAL A 121 8.36 -3.96 -9.08
CA VAL A 121 8.56 -3.33 -10.38
C VAL A 121 7.28 -2.63 -10.82
N ILE A 122 7.42 -1.36 -11.21
CA ILE A 122 6.36 -0.55 -11.80
C ILE A 122 6.71 -0.32 -13.27
N GLN A 123 5.88 -0.85 -14.16
CA GLN A 123 6.04 -0.77 -15.60
C GLN A 123 4.95 0.14 -16.15
N ASP A 124 5.33 1.25 -16.75
CA ASP A 124 4.41 2.11 -17.49
C ASP A 124 4.75 2.01 -18.98
N PHE A 125 3.89 1.34 -19.73
CA PHE A 125 4.10 1.13 -21.17
C PHE A 125 3.75 2.35 -22.01
N ASP A 126 3.01 3.32 -21.45
CA ASP A 126 2.72 4.59 -22.11
C ASP A 126 3.94 5.51 -22.01
N LEU A 127 4.62 5.51 -20.85
CA LEU A 127 5.83 6.30 -20.58
C LEU A 127 7.14 5.56 -20.87
N LYS A 128 7.09 4.27 -21.21
CA LYS A 128 8.25 3.39 -21.40
C LYS A 128 9.20 3.34 -20.19
N THR A 129 8.65 3.27 -18.99
CA THR A 129 9.43 3.19 -17.74
C THR A 129 9.35 1.82 -17.10
N ASP A 130 10.48 1.38 -16.52
CA ASP A 130 10.61 0.16 -15.72
C ASP A 130 11.38 0.54 -14.44
N ASN A 131 10.63 0.85 -13.38
CA ASN A 131 11.20 1.29 -12.12
C ASN A 131 11.20 0.12 -11.13
N ARG A 132 12.35 -0.13 -10.48
CA ARG A 132 12.59 -1.33 -9.65
C ARG A 132 13.13 -0.99 -8.28
N TRP A 133 12.64 -1.69 -7.27
CA TRP A 133 13.07 -1.51 -5.88
C TRP A 133 13.05 -2.82 -5.10
N GLY A 134 13.89 -2.93 -4.06
CA GLY A 134 13.80 -4.04 -3.13
C GLY A 134 12.45 -4.02 -2.40
N LEU A 135 11.76 -5.16 -2.37
CA LEU A 135 10.45 -5.25 -1.71
C LEU A 135 10.58 -4.99 -0.20
N ASP A 136 11.73 -5.34 0.37
CA ASP A 136 12.13 -5.06 1.74
C ASP A 136 12.39 -3.58 2.04
N GLN A 137 12.49 -2.74 1.01
CA GLN A 137 12.60 -1.27 1.12
C GLN A 137 11.25 -0.58 0.93
N THR A 138 10.15 -1.34 0.88
CA THR A 138 8.81 -0.77 0.81
C THR A 138 8.25 -0.56 2.22
N PRO A 139 7.50 0.53 2.47
CA PRO A 139 6.85 0.78 3.77
C PRO A 139 5.84 -0.29 4.23
N PHE A 140 5.46 -1.21 3.34
CA PHE A 140 4.38 -2.19 3.54
C PHE A 140 4.91 -3.62 3.63
N ARG A 141 6.24 -3.80 3.63
CA ARG A 141 6.92 -5.10 3.66
C ARG A 141 6.40 -6.01 4.77
N VAL A 142 6.02 -5.46 5.93
CA VAL A 142 5.52 -6.23 7.08
C VAL A 142 4.30 -7.08 6.74
N LEU A 143 3.42 -6.60 5.85
CA LEU A 143 2.22 -7.33 5.41
C LEU A 143 2.54 -8.40 4.35
N LEU A 144 3.68 -8.30 3.69
CA LEU A 144 4.06 -9.12 2.55
C LEU A 144 4.94 -10.33 2.92
N ARG A 145 5.48 -10.35 4.14
CA ARG A 145 6.30 -11.46 4.67
C ARG A 145 5.49 -12.75 4.78
N LYS A 146 6.20 -13.89 4.75
CA LYS A 146 5.62 -15.21 5.00
C LYS A 146 5.03 -15.33 6.40
N ASP A 147 5.79 -14.89 7.40
CA ASP A 147 5.43 -14.95 8.80
C ASP A 147 5.21 -13.50 9.28
N VAL A 148 3.96 -13.05 9.21
CA VAL A 148 3.55 -11.71 9.64
C VAL A 148 3.35 -11.72 11.15
N ASP A 149 3.96 -10.75 11.84
CA ASP A 149 3.70 -10.44 13.25
C ASP A 149 3.61 -8.91 13.42
N LEU A 150 2.39 -8.37 13.42
CA LEU A 150 2.19 -6.92 13.41
C LEU A 150 2.51 -6.25 14.75
N LEU A 151 2.38 -6.97 15.87
CA LEU A 151 2.76 -6.44 17.19
C LEU A 151 4.28 -6.30 17.30
N LYS A 152 5.01 -7.26 16.72
CA LYS A 152 6.47 -7.25 16.73
C LYS A 152 7.08 -6.35 15.67
N ASP A 153 6.55 -6.35 14.45
CA ASP A 153 7.26 -5.80 13.29
C ASP A 153 6.71 -4.44 12.81
N ALA A 154 5.52 -4.02 13.25
CA ALA A 154 4.91 -2.75 12.87
C ALA A 154 4.74 -1.78 14.06
N ARG A 155 4.73 -0.47 13.76
CA ARG A 155 4.19 0.55 14.66
C ARG A 155 2.71 0.70 14.35
N ILE A 156 1.85 0.45 15.33
CA ILE A 156 0.40 0.56 15.14
C ILE A 156 -0.03 2.00 15.40
N LEU A 157 -0.67 2.64 14.43
CA LEU A 157 -1.16 4.00 14.54
C LEU A 157 -2.63 4.03 14.98
N GLU A 158 -3.40 3.03 14.55
CA GLU A 158 -4.81 2.89 14.88
C GLU A 158 -5.17 1.41 14.94
N ALA A 159 -5.94 1.01 15.95
CA ALA A 159 -6.60 -0.29 16.00
C ALA A 159 -8.02 -0.06 16.54
N SER A 160 -9.01 -0.15 15.67
CA SER A 160 -10.41 0.10 16.00
C SER A 160 -11.33 -0.94 15.37
N GLU A 161 -12.37 -1.33 16.10
CA GLU A 161 -13.37 -2.32 15.68
C GLU A 161 -14.75 -1.67 15.69
N THR A 162 -15.50 -1.86 14.60
CA THR A 162 -16.94 -1.62 14.58
C THR A 162 -17.68 -2.96 14.50
N GLU A 163 -19.01 -2.91 14.43
CA GLU A 163 -19.82 -4.12 14.30
C GLU A 163 -19.42 -4.98 13.09
N ASP A 164 -19.16 -4.33 11.94
CA ASP A 164 -18.96 -5.00 10.65
C ASP A 164 -17.52 -4.99 10.14
N ARG A 165 -16.62 -4.18 10.73
CA ARG A 165 -15.24 -4.06 10.23
C ARG A 165 -14.17 -3.88 11.31
N PHE A 166 -12.96 -4.34 10.98
CA PHE A 166 -11.73 -3.92 11.65
C PHE A 166 -11.07 -2.81 10.82
N VAL A 167 -10.53 -1.81 11.52
CA VAL A 167 -9.69 -0.77 10.94
C VAL A 167 -8.35 -0.82 11.65
N LEU A 168 -7.28 -0.98 10.87
CA LEU A 168 -5.92 -1.07 11.39
C LEU A 168 -5.02 -0.14 10.58
N ALA A 169 -4.46 0.89 11.22
CA ALA A 169 -3.42 1.72 10.62
C ALA A 169 -2.06 1.35 11.20
N LEU A 170 -1.06 1.20 10.34
CA LEU A 170 0.28 0.81 10.75
C LEU A 170 1.35 1.46 9.87
N GLN A 171 2.56 1.48 10.39
CA GLN A 171 3.77 1.95 9.74
C GLN A 171 4.91 0.95 10.00
N ASP A 172 5.84 0.84 9.06
CA ASP A 172 7.07 0.09 9.27
C ASP A 172 7.93 0.71 10.39
N LYS A 173 8.60 -0.11 11.21
CA LYS A 173 9.52 0.40 12.24
C LYS A 173 10.81 0.99 11.66
N SER A 174 11.12 0.72 10.40
CA SER A 174 12.31 1.23 9.71
C SER A 174 12.17 2.74 9.44
N PRO A 175 13.16 3.56 9.83
CA PRO A 175 13.15 5.00 9.54
C PRO A 175 13.31 5.30 8.04
N ASP A 176 13.83 4.36 7.25
CA ASP A 176 14.17 4.57 5.84
C ASP A 176 12.97 4.39 4.89
N THR A 177 11.83 3.94 5.41
CA THR A 177 10.62 3.66 4.61
C THR A 177 9.44 4.47 5.15
N PRO A 178 9.44 5.81 5.00
CA PRO A 178 8.36 6.66 5.48
C PRO A 178 7.06 6.38 4.72
N GLY A 179 5.95 6.44 5.45
CA GLY A 179 4.61 6.19 4.95
C GLY A 179 3.80 5.35 5.92
N SER A 180 2.49 5.27 5.70
CA SER A 180 1.60 4.43 6.50
C SER A 180 0.57 3.73 5.62
N ILE A 181 -0.01 2.66 6.16
CA ILE A 181 -1.13 1.97 5.54
C ILE A 181 -2.26 1.81 6.54
N LYS A 182 -3.47 2.15 6.10
CA LYS A 182 -4.72 1.95 6.82
C LYS A 182 -5.53 0.89 6.10
N LEU A 183 -5.80 -0.21 6.79
CA LEU A 183 -6.51 -1.36 6.30
C LEU A 183 -7.96 -1.32 6.76
N PHE A 184 -8.88 -1.69 5.88
CA PHE A 184 -10.29 -1.86 6.18
C PHE A 184 -10.68 -3.30 5.87
N ILE A 185 -10.91 -4.07 6.93
CA ILE A 185 -11.16 -5.51 6.87
C ILE A 185 -12.61 -5.75 7.28
N GLN A 186 -13.38 -6.40 6.41
CA GLN A 186 -14.74 -6.82 6.70
C GLN A 186 -14.71 -8.03 7.66
N LYS A 187 -15.65 -8.10 8.62
CA LYS A 187 -15.71 -9.18 9.62
C LYS A 187 -16.64 -10.34 9.25
N LYS A 188 -17.75 -10.03 8.58
CA LYS A 188 -18.84 -10.96 8.26
C LYS A 188 -19.08 -10.99 6.74
N PRO A 189 -19.41 -12.13 6.12
CA PRO A 189 -19.55 -13.46 6.72
C PRO A 189 -18.20 -14.10 7.11
N MET A 190 -17.08 -13.55 6.62
CA MET A 190 -15.73 -13.95 6.99
C MET A 190 -14.80 -12.73 7.00
N VAL A 191 -13.64 -12.89 7.65
CA VAL A 191 -12.60 -11.86 7.71
C VAL A 191 -11.96 -11.69 6.34
N GLU A 192 -12.05 -10.49 5.77
CA GLU A 192 -11.59 -10.25 4.41
C GLU A 192 -11.14 -8.79 4.19
N LEU A 193 -9.93 -8.59 3.64
CA LEU A 193 -9.42 -7.26 3.31
C LEU A 193 -10.22 -6.70 2.11
N LYS A 194 -10.93 -5.59 2.33
CA LYS A 194 -11.73 -4.94 1.27
C LYS A 194 -11.07 -3.70 0.70
N GLU A 195 -10.30 -2.99 1.52
CA GLU A 195 -9.72 -1.72 1.11
C GLU A 195 -8.45 -1.46 1.92
N TRP A 196 -7.51 -0.74 1.30
CA TRP A 196 -6.50 -0.02 2.04
C TRP A 196 -6.32 1.41 1.52
N ILE A 197 -5.78 2.25 2.38
CA ILE A 197 -5.29 3.59 2.06
C ILE A 197 -3.82 3.62 2.42
N THR A 198 -2.98 4.06 1.49
CA THR A 198 -1.59 4.38 1.77
C THR A 198 -1.37 5.87 1.78
N THR A 199 -0.63 6.35 2.77
CA THR A 199 -0.22 7.76 2.88
C THR A 199 1.30 7.82 2.75
N ASP A 200 1.80 8.61 1.80
CA ASP A 200 3.22 8.78 1.56
C ASP A 200 3.89 9.80 2.52
N SER A 201 5.19 10.04 2.35
CA SER A 201 5.95 11.03 3.14
C SER A 201 5.50 12.49 2.90
N GLN A 202 4.77 12.75 1.82
CA GLN A 202 4.20 14.05 1.48
C GLN A 202 2.76 14.22 2.02
N GLY A 203 2.19 13.17 2.62
CA GLY A 203 0.82 13.15 3.10
C GLY A 203 -0.22 12.89 2.01
N LEU A 204 0.18 12.42 0.83
CA LEU A 204 -0.74 12.12 -0.26
C LEU A 204 -1.32 10.71 -0.09
N ASP A 205 -2.64 10.63 -0.15
CA ASP A 205 -3.37 9.39 0.00
C ASP A 205 -3.60 8.70 -1.35
N THR A 206 -3.41 7.39 -1.37
CA THR A 206 -3.87 6.50 -2.44
C THR A 206 -4.74 5.42 -1.83
N ARG A 207 -6.00 5.33 -2.28
CA ARG A 207 -6.96 4.31 -1.84
C ARG A 207 -7.03 3.20 -2.87
N VAL A 208 -7.08 1.96 -2.43
CA VAL A 208 -7.36 0.79 -3.28
C VAL A 208 -8.49 -0.02 -2.67
N GLU A 209 -9.53 -0.23 -3.46
CA GLU A 209 -10.70 -1.05 -3.13
C GLU A 209 -10.63 -2.37 -3.91
N LEU A 210 -10.89 -3.49 -3.25
CA LEU A 210 -10.91 -4.83 -3.85
C LEU A 210 -12.35 -5.32 -4.07
N HIS A 211 -12.61 -5.88 -5.25
CA HIS A 211 -13.91 -6.38 -5.65
C HIS A 211 -13.80 -7.74 -6.34
N ASP A 212 -14.88 -8.52 -6.28
CA ASP A 212 -15.07 -9.79 -7.01
C ASP A 212 -13.85 -10.72 -6.94
N PHE A 213 -13.25 -10.83 -5.75
CA PHE A 213 -12.07 -11.66 -5.55
C PHE A 213 -12.40 -12.96 -4.82
N GLY A 214 -11.52 -13.94 -5.00
CA GLY A 214 -11.63 -15.23 -4.34
C GLY A 214 -10.32 -15.99 -4.43
N LYS A 215 -10.32 -17.18 -3.83
CA LYS A 215 -9.18 -18.11 -3.91
C LYS A 215 -8.83 -18.40 -5.36
N ALA A 216 -7.55 -18.44 -5.65
CA ALA A 216 -7.01 -18.73 -6.96
C ALA A 216 -6.07 -19.94 -6.87
N ASP A 217 -6.55 -21.09 -7.32
CA ASP A 217 -5.68 -22.27 -7.45
C ASP A 217 -4.83 -22.14 -8.72
N ASN A 218 -3.58 -22.58 -8.63
CA ASN A 218 -2.66 -22.72 -9.77
C ASN A 218 -2.41 -21.42 -10.57
N LEU A 219 -2.23 -20.28 -9.89
CA LEU A 219 -1.73 -19.06 -10.55
C LEU A 219 -0.38 -19.35 -11.23
N ASP A 220 -0.28 -19.07 -12.54
CA ASP A 220 0.95 -19.25 -13.32
C ASP A 220 2.08 -18.40 -12.70
N PRO A 221 3.20 -19.00 -12.25
CA PRO A 221 4.32 -18.26 -11.70
C PRO A 221 4.84 -17.14 -12.61
N LYS A 222 4.66 -17.25 -13.93
CA LYS A 222 5.07 -16.23 -14.91
C LYS A 222 4.33 -14.90 -14.76
N LEU A 223 3.15 -14.89 -14.12
CA LEU A 223 2.42 -13.65 -13.82
C LEU A 223 3.28 -12.69 -12.96
N PHE A 224 4.11 -13.26 -12.09
CA PHE A 224 4.89 -12.51 -11.11
C PHE A 224 6.30 -12.17 -11.58
N VAL A 225 6.66 -12.55 -12.81
CA VAL A 225 7.96 -12.19 -13.40
C VAL A 225 7.78 -10.90 -14.20
N PRO A 226 8.47 -9.79 -13.83
CA PRO A 226 8.40 -8.56 -14.61
C PRO A 226 8.96 -8.79 -16.02
N SER A 227 8.19 -8.42 -17.05
CA SER A 227 8.64 -8.51 -18.44
C SER A 227 9.76 -7.51 -18.67
N TRP A 228 10.89 -7.90 -19.25
CA TRP A 228 11.89 -6.90 -19.62
C TRP A 228 11.32 -6.00 -20.71
N MET A 229 11.15 -4.71 -20.44
CA MET A 229 10.93 -3.74 -21.51
C MET A 229 12.26 -3.64 -22.25
N ALA A 230 12.40 -4.37 -23.36
CA ALA A 230 13.50 -4.13 -24.27
C ALA A 230 13.43 -2.64 -24.63
N LEU A 231 14.43 -1.87 -24.18
CA LEU A 231 14.68 -0.54 -24.67
C LEU A 231 14.93 -0.69 -26.17
N GLN A 232 13.88 -0.62 -26.98
CA GLN A 232 14.01 -0.47 -28.40
C GLN A 232 14.61 0.93 -28.60
N GLN A 233 15.93 0.93 -28.76
CA GLN A 233 16.70 2.06 -29.29
C GLN A 233 16.24 2.36 -30.71
#